data_AF-A0A2V2S7H0-F1
#
_entry.id   AF-A0A2V2S7H0-F1
#
_cell.length_a   1.000
_cell.length_b   1.000
_cell.length_c   1.000
_cell.angle_alpha   90.00
_cell.angle_beta   90.00
_cell.angle_gamma   90.00
#
_symmetry.space_group_name_H-M   'P 1'
#
loop_
_entity.id
_entity.type
_entity.pdbx_description
1 polymer ?
#
loop_
_entity_poly.entity_id
_entity_poly.type
_entity_poly.pdbx_seq_one_letter_code
_entity_poly.pdbx_strand_id
1 'polypeptide(L)'
;MAFSVIAIGLGLALGGLVHWCGMRQFGGMDLGTLIDTGWRLAQGQRPYVDFPCTTPPAFFLGAGYAFKLFGVSWEAQVLFTSVVSVLIFFWSVWLGTKLFNDRGFVLLVGFTVQALSMLLHSFWWYNTITSAAAAVFLLSAALLWLRPESEPARMSYLVSLMFLALTKPNVAGVLILAISAIFLCSRQHRLLVLLLSTGAFAAFMAFLSLNRLSLLRMLQAYLSVAGHATETKNAMAIFSDMETATLIAYLIVILAVLLPALASIAADKRRLRKGPTWIGLAGIGAAVHPFFVNGELKLVDLLPALIGSLLVASVPPTRPAECQSLHLAGTLRQLVICLFLLLAFSGTALAIERERLRMDGYGMFFEYELRPGSIKQGFFKGLHTGSSFRQLFGQLDEVLQRAPNASVFFGPRLGWAYAAFNKPSPLNQPIAWDPGLMFSAEDGGMFLKSLFKQRYGLVILNKNDRAYYPLDLIEACARDYICDQSYSRLTIGYRKSRLPVEPYLVTNDAENYEKWLDSAPLSPQHFLIALNGLAWVRATCPKADQRDSTQAVLLAERACKLTQYKRSAFVATLGAAYAEAGRFEDAVTMEAKARDLALAAGDKTSAAQCKELLQLFKANKPYRQKPVPNLKNF
;
A
#
# COMPACT_ATOMS: atom_id res chain seq x y z
N MET A 1 -1.32 30.24 33.84
CA MET A 1 -0.50 30.78 32.74
C MET A 1 0.65 29.85 32.38
N ALA A 2 1.57 29.50 33.30
CA ALA A 2 2.73 28.64 33.01
C ALA A 2 2.39 27.27 32.35
N PHE A 3 1.39 26.55 32.86
CA PHE A 3 0.99 25.25 32.28
C PHE A 3 0.55 25.35 30.82
N SER A 4 -0.29 26.33 30.50
CA SER A 4 -0.80 26.52 29.14
C SER A 4 0.32 26.86 28.15
N VAL A 5 1.29 27.67 28.58
CA VAL A 5 2.47 28.00 27.76
C VAL A 5 3.32 26.75 27.48
N ILE A 6 3.57 25.92 28.51
CA ILE A 6 4.29 24.66 28.34
C ILE A 6 3.54 23.71 27.41
N ALA A 7 2.21 23.57 27.59
CA ALA A 7 1.38 22.74 26.74
C ALA A 7 1.44 23.18 25.28
N ILE A 8 1.32 24.49 25.01
CA ILE A 8 1.42 25.06 23.66
C ILE A 8 2.81 24.79 23.07
N GLY A 9 3.87 25.07 23.82
CA GLY A 9 5.24 24.82 23.37
C GLY A 9 5.49 23.36 23.04
N LEU A 10 5.02 22.43 23.87
CA LEU A 10 5.15 20.99 23.64
C LEU A 10 4.33 20.54 22.43
N GLY A 11 3.11 21.07 22.26
CA GLY A 11 2.28 20.80 21.09
C GLY A 11 2.97 21.24 19.79
N LEU A 12 3.50 22.46 19.75
CA LEU A 12 4.24 22.97 18.59
C LEU A 12 5.52 22.17 18.31
N ALA A 13 6.28 21.82 19.36
CA ALA A 13 7.47 20.98 19.23
C ALA A 13 7.14 19.58 18.70
N LEU A 14 6.04 18.98 19.17
CA LEU A 14 5.53 17.72 18.66
C LEU A 14 5.15 17.82 17.18
N GLY A 15 4.43 18.87 16.78
CA GLY A 15 4.08 19.10 15.38
C GLY A 15 5.32 19.25 14.49
N GLY A 16 6.33 19.99 14.98
CA GLY A 16 7.63 20.12 14.31
C GLY A 16 8.37 18.78 14.21
N LEU A 17 8.32 17.94 15.25
CA LEU A 17 8.95 16.62 15.24
C LEU A 17 8.26 15.66 14.26
N VAL A 18 6.92 15.64 14.23
CA VAL A 18 6.14 14.88 13.22
C VAL A 18 6.54 15.32 11.81
N HIS A 19 6.66 16.63 11.56
CA HIS A 19 7.08 17.13 10.26
C HIS A 19 8.52 16.73 9.93
N TRP A 20 9.45 16.92 10.87
CA TRP A 20 10.86 16.59 10.71
C TRP A 20 11.10 15.11 10.42
N CYS A 21 10.38 14.21 11.11
CA CYS A 21 10.40 12.77 10.86
C CYS A 21 9.73 12.41 9.53
N GLY A 22 8.56 12.99 9.22
CA GLY A 22 7.82 12.72 7.99
C GLY A 22 8.54 13.18 6.71
N MET A 23 9.41 14.19 6.82
CA MET A 23 10.27 14.68 5.74
C MET A 23 11.62 13.94 5.65
N ARG A 24 11.74 12.77 6.28
CA ARG A 24 12.92 11.89 6.21
C ARG A 24 12.52 10.48 5.84
N GLN A 25 13.23 9.92 4.86
CA GLN A 25 12.95 8.63 4.24
C GLN A 25 11.56 8.60 3.58
N PHE A 26 11.41 7.75 2.56
CA PHE A 26 10.14 7.61 1.89
C PHE A 26 9.93 6.16 1.50
N GLY A 27 9.02 5.46 2.19
CA GLY A 27 8.63 4.09 1.84
C GLY A 27 7.66 4.07 0.67
N GLY A 28 8.02 3.44 -0.44
CA GLY A 28 7.16 3.39 -1.63
C GLY A 28 5.83 2.65 -1.45
N MET A 29 5.70 1.75 -0.45
CA MET A 29 4.52 0.92 -0.27
C MET A 29 3.37 1.67 0.42
N ASP A 30 3.46 1.88 1.74
CA ASP A 30 2.42 2.53 2.54
C ASP A 30 2.18 3.96 2.03
N LEU A 31 3.26 4.73 1.81
CA LEU A 31 3.14 6.13 1.40
C LEU A 31 2.68 6.24 -0.06
N GLY A 32 3.00 5.24 -0.89
CA GLY A 32 2.47 5.09 -2.24
C GLY A 32 0.95 4.97 -2.25
N THR A 33 0.42 4.08 -1.41
CA THR A 33 -1.02 3.87 -1.24
C THR A 33 -1.71 5.14 -0.72
N LEU A 34 -1.10 5.80 0.26
CA LEU A 34 -1.60 7.07 0.81
C LEU A 34 -1.69 8.16 -0.27
N ILE A 35 -0.60 8.37 -1.01
CA ILE A 35 -0.53 9.42 -2.04
C ILE A 35 -1.49 9.13 -3.19
N ASP A 36 -1.53 7.90 -3.71
CA ASP A 36 -2.43 7.54 -4.81
C ASP A 36 -3.89 7.73 -4.41
N THR A 37 -4.25 7.35 -3.18
CA THR A 37 -5.60 7.54 -2.66
C THR A 37 -5.98 9.03 -2.58
N GLY A 38 -5.11 9.87 -2.04
CA GLY A 38 -5.34 11.32 -2.02
C GLY A 38 -5.44 11.91 -3.42
N TRP A 39 -4.63 11.41 -4.36
CA TRP A 39 -4.58 11.90 -5.73
C TRP A 39 -5.83 11.54 -6.53
N ARG A 40 -6.34 10.31 -6.36
CA ARG A 40 -7.65 9.89 -6.89
C ARG A 40 -8.77 10.83 -6.47
N LEU A 41 -8.82 11.21 -5.19
CA LEU A 41 -9.82 12.17 -4.69
C LEU A 41 -9.61 13.58 -5.27
N ALA A 42 -8.36 14.03 -5.39
CA ALA A 42 -8.03 15.31 -6.03
C ALA A 42 -8.45 15.33 -7.53
N GLN A 43 -8.42 14.17 -8.19
CA GLN A 43 -8.91 13.97 -9.56
C GLN A 43 -10.44 13.78 -9.64
N GLY A 44 -11.15 13.78 -8.51
CA GLY A 44 -12.60 13.62 -8.44
C GLY A 44 -13.09 12.17 -8.52
N GLN A 45 -12.21 11.17 -8.44
CA GLN A 45 -12.63 9.77 -8.31
C GLN A 45 -13.32 9.54 -6.96
N ARG A 46 -14.34 8.69 -6.96
CA ARG A 46 -15.15 8.36 -5.79
C ARG A 46 -14.80 6.96 -5.27
N PRO A 47 -14.46 6.83 -3.98
CA PRO A 47 -14.30 5.53 -3.33
C PRO A 47 -15.57 4.68 -3.49
N TYR A 48 -15.40 3.36 -3.57
CA TYR A 48 -16.47 2.37 -3.74
C TYR A 48 -17.21 2.42 -5.09
N VAL A 49 -16.85 3.35 -5.98
CA VAL A 49 -17.48 3.51 -7.30
C VAL A 49 -16.44 3.42 -8.40
N ASP A 50 -15.45 4.31 -8.32
CA ASP A 50 -14.42 4.45 -9.33
C ASP A 50 -13.19 3.59 -9.00
N PHE A 51 -13.09 3.09 -7.76
CA PHE A 51 -12.09 2.10 -7.32
C PHE A 51 -12.57 1.35 -6.06
N PRO A 52 -12.16 0.09 -5.86
CA PRO A 52 -12.44 -0.63 -4.62
C PRO A 52 -11.65 0.00 -3.48
N CYS A 53 -12.31 0.18 -2.34
CA CYS A 53 -11.72 0.81 -1.17
C CYS A 53 -12.23 0.08 0.07
N THR A 54 -11.35 -0.59 0.80
CA THR A 54 -11.65 -1.25 2.08
C THR A 54 -11.02 -0.51 3.26
N THR A 55 -10.24 0.54 2.98
CA THR A 55 -9.66 1.43 3.99
C THR A 55 -10.73 2.38 4.54
N PRO A 56 -10.59 2.85 5.79
CA PRO A 56 -11.61 3.64 6.45
C PRO A 56 -11.71 5.10 5.92
N PRO A 57 -12.89 5.74 5.98
CA PRO A 57 -13.09 7.12 5.52
C PRO A 57 -12.08 8.14 6.03
N ALA A 58 -11.70 8.09 7.31
CA ALA A 58 -10.72 9.01 7.87
C ALA A 58 -9.37 8.95 7.13
N PHE A 59 -8.97 7.77 6.65
CA PHE A 59 -7.71 7.61 5.92
C PHE A 59 -7.76 8.30 4.56
N PHE A 60 -8.66 7.87 3.67
CA PHE A 60 -8.68 8.41 2.31
C PHE A 60 -9.13 9.87 2.27
N LEU A 61 -10.14 10.27 3.06
CA LEU A 61 -10.58 11.66 3.11
C LEU A 61 -9.50 12.58 3.68
N GLY A 62 -8.78 12.14 4.72
CA GLY A 62 -7.66 12.92 5.25
C GLY A 62 -6.54 13.10 4.21
N ALA A 63 -6.24 12.05 3.41
CA ALA A 63 -5.30 12.15 2.31
C ALA A 63 -5.74 13.16 1.23
N GLY A 64 -7.03 13.15 0.87
CA GLY A 64 -7.60 14.12 -0.07
C GLY A 64 -7.64 15.54 0.48
N TYR A 65 -8.00 15.72 1.76
CA TYR A 65 -8.01 17.02 2.42
C TYR A 65 -6.61 17.60 2.58
N ALA A 66 -5.59 16.77 2.83
CA ALA A 66 -4.21 17.22 2.85
C ALA A 66 -3.84 17.93 1.52
N PHE A 67 -4.15 17.31 0.38
CA PHE A 67 -3.91 17.92 -0.93
C PHE A 67 -4.77 19.16 -1.18
N LYS A 68 -6.04 19.14 -0.75
CA LYS A 68 -6.94 20.29 -0.91
C LYS A 68 -6.48 21.51 -0.09
N LEU A 69 -5.95 21.29 1.11
CA LEU A 69 -5.59 22.36 2.04
C LEU A 69 -4.17 22.90 1.82
N PHE A 70 -3.21 22.03 1.50
CA PHE A 70 -1.79 22.38 1.44
C PHE A 70 -1.17 22.21 0.03
N GLY A 71 -1.97 21.88 -0.98
CA GLY A 71 -1.51 21.61 -2.34
C GLY A 71 -1.05 20.17 -2.55
N VAL A 72 -0.82 19.79 -3.82
CA VAL A 72 -0.45 18.41 -4.19
C VAL A 72 1.07 18.22 -4.04
N SER A 73 1.49 17.79 -2.85
CA SER A 73 2.89 17.49 -2.53
C SER A 73 2.99 16.42 -1.43
N TRP A 74 4.17 15.80 -1.27
CA TRP A 74 4.41 14.93 -0.12
C TRP A 74 4.31 15.70 1.20
N GLU A 75 4.86 16.91 1.23
CA GLU A 75 4.84 17.78 2.41
C GLU A 75 3.41 18.08 2.88
N ALA A 76 2.45 18.20 1.96
CA ALA A 76 1.04 18.40 2.31
C ALA A 76 0.48 17.27 3.21
N GLN A 77 0.82 16.01 2.92
CA GLN A 77 0.41 14.86 3.74
C GLN A 77 1.04 14.93 5.15
N VAL A 78 2.30 15.33 5.22
CA VAL A 78 3.05 15.46 6.47
C VAL A 78 2.53 16.64 7.31
N LEU A 79 2.27 17.79 6.69
CA LEU A 79 1.69 18.97 7.34
C LEU A 79 0.30 18.68 7.89
N PHE A 80 -0.56 18.02 7.11
CA PHE A 80 -1.88 17.62 7.57
C PHE A 80 -1.78 16.69 8.79
N THR A 81 -0.89 15.71 8.74
CA THR A 81 -0.62 14.80 9.89
C THR A 81 -0.13 15.58 11.11
N SER A 82 0.79 16.52 10.92
CA SER A 82 1.34 17.38 11.97
C SER A 82 0.25 18.23 12.63
N VAL A 83 -0.59 18.91 11.85
CA VAL A 83 -1.70 19.72 12.36
C VAL A 83 -2.69 18.87 13.15
N VAL A 84 -3.09 17.71 12.62
CA VAL A 84 -4.02 16.82 13.33
C VAL A 84 -3.40 16.26 14.61
N SER A 85 -2.11 15.91 14.59
CA SER A 85 -1.36 15.48 15.78
C SER A 85 -1.42 16.53 16.89
N VAL A 86 -1.18 17.80 16.56
CA VAL A 86 -1.26 18.93 17.50
C VAL A 86 -2.68 19.10 18.04
N LEU A 87 -3.71 18.99 17.21
CA LEU A 87 -5.11 19.08 17.64
C LEU A 87 -5.49 17.95 18.60
N ILE A 88 -5.11 16.71 18.29
CA ILE A 88 -5.39 15.56 19.16
C ILE A 88 -4.58 15.67 20.46
N PHE A 89 -3.34 16.17 20.42
CA PHE A 89 -2.56 16.46 21.62
C PHE A 89 -3.29 17.44 22.53
N PHE A 90 -3.73 18.59 22.01
CA PHE A 90 -4.46 19.57 22.83
C PHE A 90 -5.79 19.03 23.35
N TRP A 91 -6.50 18.24 22.55
CA TRP A 91 -7.73 17.58 22.99
C TRP A 91 -7.45 16.59 24.14
N SER A 92 -6.37 15.80 24.03
CA SER A 92 -5.94 14.85 25.04
C SER A 92 -5.50 15.55 26.33
N VAL A 93 -4.76 16.65 26.22
CA VAL A 93 -4.36 17.49 27.36
C VAL A 93 -5.59 18.11 28.02
N TRP A 94 -6.53 18.65 27.23
CA TRP A 94 -7.77 19.22 27.77
C TRP A 94 -8.58 18.17 28.54
N LEU A 95 -8.84 17.00 27.94
CA LEU A 95 -9.49 15.87 28.59
C LEU A 95 -8.75 15.45 29.86
N GLY A 96 -7.43 15.34 29.78
CA GLY A 96 -6.56 15.00 30.89
C GLY A 96 -6.68 15.98 32.04
N THR A 97 -6.71 17.30 31.80
CA THR A 97 -6.91 18.29 32.88
C THR A 97 -8.29 18.24 33.53
N LYS A 98 -9.30 17.69 32.84
CA LYS A 98 -10.63 17.48 33.42
C LYS A 98 -10.71 16.17 34.19
N LEU A 99 -9.95 15.16 33.79
CA LEU A 99 -9.92 13.83 34.41
C LEU A 99 -8.94 13.73 35.57
N PHE A 100 -7.76 14.35 35.49
CA PHE A 100 -6.66 14.18 36.44
C PHE A 100 -6.23 15.54 37.01
N ASN A 101 -5.82 15.55 38.28
CA ASN A 101 -5.36 16.78 38.97
C ASN A 101 -3.86 17.08 38.79
N ASP A 102 -3.09 16.15 38.22
CA ASP A 102 -1.65 16.32 38.00
C ASP A 102 -1.37 16.81 36.58
N ARG A 103 -1.01 18.09 36.48
CA ARG A 103 -0.70 18.75 35.20
C ARG A 103 0.52 18.17 34.49
N GLY A 104 1.56 17.78 35.22
CA GLY A 104 2.75 17.18 34.61
C GLY A 104 2.43 15.82 34.02
N PHE A 105 1.67 15.02 34.77
CA PHE A 105 1.18 13.72 34.29
C PHE A 105 0.26 13.85 33.08
N VAL A 106 -0.60 14.87 33.02
CA VAL A 106 -1.47 15.13 31.86
C VAL A 106 -0.66 15.41 30.58
N LEU A 107 0.43 16.18 30.68
CA LEU A 107 1.31 16.42 29.53
C LEU A 107 2.00 15.13 29.09
N LEU A 108 2.43 14.30 30.04
CA LEU A 108 3.00 12.99 29.74
C LEU A 108 1.98 12.10 29.01
N VAL A 109 0.75 11.98 29.51
CA VAL A 109 -0.32 11.22 28.83
C VAL A 109 -0.55 11.72 27.41
N GLY A 110 -0.69 13.05 27.24
CA GLY A 110 -0.89 13.66 25.92
C GLY A 110 0.25 13.38 24.96
N PHE A 111 1.51 13.48 25.43
CA PHE A 111 2.68 13.19 24.62
C PHE A 111 2.81 11.70 24.28
N THR A 112 2.61 10.79 25.25
CA THR A 112 2.63 9.34 25.03
C THR A 112 1.58 8.91 24.01
N VAL A 113 0.37 9.47 24.06
CA VAL A 113 -0.68 9.23 23.06
C VAL A 113 -0.16 9.51 21.66
N GLN A 114 0.56 10.62 21.46
CA GLN A 114 1.08 11.00 20.15
C GLN A 114 2.32 10.20 19.75
N ALA A 115 3.23 9.95 20.69
CA ALA A 115 4.42 9.13 20.51
C ALA A 115 4.09 7.69 20.06
N LEU A 116 2.96 7.14 20.50
CA LEU A 116 2.47 5.81 20.11
C LEU A 116 1.49 5.82 18.93
N SER A 117 1.12 6.99 18.40
CA SER A 117 0.19 7.11 17.27
C SER A 117 0.77 7.98 16.15
N MET A 118 0.41 9.26 16.09
CA MET A 118 0.71 10.13 14.95
C MET A 118 2.22 10.36 14.75
N LEU A 119 2.98 10.49 15.84
CA LEU A 119 4.45 10.63 15.77
C LEU A 119 5.12 9.32 15.36
N LEU A 120 4.65 8.17 15.87
CA LEU A 120 5.26 6.86 15.62
C LEU A 120 5.52 6.60 14.13
N HIS A 121 4.54 6.91 13.28
CA HIS A 121 4.69 6.80 11.83
C HIS A 121 5.07 8.13 11.18
N SER A 122 4.66 9.28 11.72
CA SER A 122 4.87 10.62 11.15
C SER A 122 4.35 10.78 9.72
N PHE A 123 3.28 10.06 9.37
CA PHE A 123 2.47 10.28 8.16
C PHE A 123 1.03 9.80 8.40
N TRP A 124 0.10 10.21 7.53
CA TRP A 124 -1.33 9.96 7.68
C TRP A 124 -1.65 8.49 7.40
N TRP A 125 -1.87 7.67 8.43
CA TRP A 125 -2.10 6.24 8.27
C TRP A 125 -3.27 5.74 9.10
N TYR A 126 -4.07 4.82 8.55
CA TYR A 126 -5.31 4.38 9.19
C TYR A 126 -5.11 3.80 10.60
N ASN A 127 -3.99 3.13 10.90
CA ASN A 127 -3.73 2.57 12.23
C ASN A 127 -3.52 3.68 13.27
N THR A 128 -2.65 4.64 12.96
CA THR A 128 -2.30 5.72 13.89
C THR A 128 -3.49 6.64 14.13
N ILE A 129 -4.27 6.94 13.09
CA ILE A 129 -5.51 7.70 13.19
C ILE A 129 -6.53 6.98 14.09
N THR A 130 -6.71 5.66 13.89
CA THR A 130 -7.65 4.85 14.69
C THR A 130 -7.27 4.86 16.17
N SER A 131 -6.00 4.61 16.49
CA SER A 131 -5.54 4.56 17.87
C SER A 131 -5.61 5.93 18.56
N ALA A 132 -5.30 7.01 17.84
CA ALA A 132 -5.45 8.37 18.34
C ALA A 132 -6.93 8.72 18.61
N ALA A 133 -7.83 8.37 17.69
CA ALA A 133 -9.27 8.54 17.87
C ALA A 133 -9.81 7.71 19.05
N ALA A 134 -9.37 6.46 19.19
CA ALA A 134 -9.74 5.58 20.29
C ALA A 134 -9.31 6.12 21.65
N ALA A 135 -8.09 6.65 21.77
CA ALA A 135 -7.59 7.26 23.00
C ALA A 135 -8.47 8.45 23.44
N VAL A 136 -8.76 9.38 22.53
CA VAL A 136 -9.61 10.55 22.82
C VAL A 136 -11.05 10.13 23.10
N PHE A 137 -11.59 9.12 22.41
CA PHE A 137 -12.92 8.59 22.67
C PHE A 137 -13.04 7.96 24.06
N LEU A 138 -12.08 7.12 24.46
CA LEU A 138 -12.06 6.51 25.80
C LEU A 138 -11.98 7.57 26.91
N LEU A 139 -11.11 8.58 26.74
CA LEU A 139 -11.01 9.70 27.68
C LEU A 139 -12.29 10.55 27.70
N SER A 140 -12.91 10.79 26.54
CA SER A 140 -14.19 11.51 26.45
C SER A 140 -15.34 10.75 27.11
N ALA A 141 -15.39 9.42 26.92
CA ALA A 141 -16.37 8.55 27.56
C ALA A 141 -16.19 8.54 29.08
N ALA A 142 -14.94 8.45 29.57
CA ALA A 142 -14.65 8.54 30.99
C ALA A 142 -15.08 9.90 31.58
N LEU A 143 -14.83 10.99 30.86
CA LEU A 143 -15.22 12.33 31.29
C LEU A 143 -16.75 12.49 31.31
N LEU A 144 -17.45 12.02 30.28
CA LEU A 144 -18.91 12.03 30.20
C LEU A 144 -19.53 11.23 31.34
N TRP A 145 -18.97 10.06 31.66
CA TRP A 145 -19.44 9.24 32.79
C TRP A 145 -19.31 9.98 34.12
N LEU A 146 -18.19 10.67 34.34
CA LEU A 146 -17.96 11.40 35.60
C LEU A 146 -18.76 12.70 35.66
N ARG A 147 -19.03 13.33 34.51
CA ARG A 147 -19.63 14.67 34.40
C ARG A 147 -20.73 14.71 33.33
N PRO A 148 -21.84 13.98 33.52
CA PRO A 148 -22.90 13.87 32.53
C PRO A 148 -23.60 15.21 32.23
N GLU A 149 -23.55 16.18 33.17
CA GLU A 149 -24.14 17.51 33.01
C GLU A 149 -23.24 18.52 32.28
N SER A 150 -21.98 18.17 32.01
CA SER A 150 -21.02 19.08 31.40
C SER A 150 -21.22 19.12 29.89
N GLU A 151 -21.74 20.23 29.36
CA GLU A 151 -21.87 20.46 27.90
C GLU A 151 -20.55 20.24 27.13
N PRO A 152 -19.38 20.71 27.60
CA PRO A 152 -18.11 20.38 26.95
C PRO A 152 -17.80 18.88 26.92
N ALA A 153 -18.22 18.11 27.94
CA ALA A 153 -18.01 16.66 27.97
C ALA A 153 -18.94 15.95 26.98
N ARG A 154 -20.21 16.38 26.90
CA ARG A 154 -21.20 15.91 25.91
C ARG A 154 -20.70 16.14 24.48
N MET A 155 -20.22 17.35 24.20
CA MET A 155 -19.67 17.71 22.89
C MET A 155 -18.41 16.89 22.55
N SER A 156 -17.48 16.76 23.50
CA SER A 156 -16.28 15.95 23.31
C SER A 156 -16.61 14.48 23.00
N TYR A 157 -17.58 13.90 23.72
CA TYR A 157 -18.04 12.54 23.45
C TYR A 157 -18.66 12.41 22.06
N LEU A 158 -19.57 13.32 21.67
CA LEU A 158 -20.22 13.30 20.37
C LEU A 158 -19.19 13.39 19.23
N VAL A 159 -18.27 14.36 19.30
CA VAL A 159 -17.26 14.58 18.24
C VAL A 159 -16.26 13.43 18.19
N SER A 160 -15.83 12.90 19.35
CA SER A 160 -14.90 11.76 19.36
C SER A 160 -15.56 10.46 18.89
N LEU A 161 -16.85 10.25 19.18
CA LEU A 161 -17.63 9.13 18.65
C LEU A 161 -17.78 9.21 17.13
N MET A 162 -18.15 10.38 16.60
CA MET A 162 -18.21 10.61 15.16
C MET A 162 -16.85 10.39 14.51
N PHE A 163 -15.77 10.91 15.10
CA PHE A 163 -14.43 10.74 14.56
C PHE A 163 -13.99 9.27 14.57
N LEU A 164 -14.21 8.56 15.67
CA LEU A 164 -13.92 7.12 15.77
C LEU A 164 -14.70 6.30 14.75
N ALA A 165 -15.97 6.63 14.49
CA ALA A 165 -16.80 5.94 13.49
C ALA A 165 -16.27 6.06 12.05
N LEU A 166 -15.43 7.06 11.75
CA LEU A 166 -14.76 7.21 10.45
C LEU A 166 -13.48 6.37 10.34
N THR A 167 -13.05 5.70 11.41
CA THR A 167 -11.80 4.94 11.48
C THR A 167 -12.02 3.42 11.34
N LYS A 168 -11.00 2.59 11.61
CA LYS A 168 -11.05 1.16 11.32
C LYS A 168 -12.15 0.43 12.10
N PRO A 169 -13.02 -0.35 11.43
CA PRO A 169 -14.16 -0.98 12.08
C PRO A 169 -13.78 -2.05 13.11
N ASN A 170 -12.64 -2.73 12.94
CA ASN A 170 -12.20 -3.78 13.88
C ASN A 170 -11.75 -3.26 15.25
N VAL A 171 -11.47 -1.96 15.39
CA VAL A 171 -11.23 -1.30 16.70
C VAL A 171 -12.39 -0.39 17.05
N ALA A 172 -12.80 0.48 16.11
CA ALA A 172 -13.87 1.45 16.31
C ALA A 172 -15.20 0.75 16.64
N GLY A 173 -15.59 -0.27 15.88
CA GLY A 173 -16.83 -1.00 16.09
C GLY A 173 -16.88 -1.66 17.47
N VAL A 174 -15.79 -2.31 17.88
CA VAL A 174 -15.67 -2.95 19.20
C VAL A 174 -15.82 -1.93 20.33
N LEU A 175 -15.11 -0.79 20.24
CA LEU A 175 -15.20 0.27 21.23
C LEU A 175 -16.59 0.92 21.29
N ILE A 176 -17.17 1.25 20.14
CA ILE A 176 -18.49 1.89 20.07
C ILE A 176 -19.55 0.97 20.69
N LEU A 177 -19.54 -0.32 20.35
CA LEU A 177 -20.48 -1.29 20.90
C LEU A 177 -20.28 -1.48 22.41
N ALA A 178 -19.05 -1.70 22.86
CA ALA A 178 -18.75 -1.94 24.27
C ALA A 178 -19.10 -0.72 25.15
N ILE A 179 -18.69 0.48 24.75
CA ILE A 179 -18.98 1.71 25.49
C ILE A 179 -20.48 2.01 25.49
N SER A 180 -21.17 1.84 24.36
CA SER A 180 -22.63 2.03 24.30
C SER A 180 -23.35 1.06 25.25
N ALA A 181 -22.97 -0.22 25.27
CA ALA A 181 -23.55 -1.20 26.19
C ALA A 181 -23.32 -0.82 27.67
N ILE A 182 -22.12 -0.37 28.03
CA ILE A 182 -21.80 0.07 29.39
C ILE A 182 -22.69 1.23 29.83
N PHE A 183 -22.88 2.24 28.97
CA PHE A 183 -23.75 3.38 29.28
C PHE A 183 -25.24 3.01 29.33
N LEU A 184 -25.71 2.13 28.43
CA LEU A 184 -27.10 1.67 28.40
C LEU A 184 -27.49 0.86 29.65
N CYS A 185 -26.55 0.11 30.22
CA CYS A 185 -26.73 -0.59 31.50
C CYS A 185 -26.85 0.37 32.71
N SER A 186 -26.50 1.65 32.55
CA SER A 186 -26.60 2.65 33.61
C SER A 186 -27.90 3.45 33.52
N ARG A 187 -28.77 3.33 34.54
CA ARG A 187 -30.03 4.09 34.62
C ARG A 187 -29.81 5.61 34.52
N GLN A 188 -28.70 6.11 35.07
CA GLN A 188 -28.36 7.53 35.06
C GLN A 188 -27.93 8.02 33.66
N HIS A 189 -27.24 7.19 32.87
CA HIS A 189 -26.60 7.64 31.63
C HIS A 189 -27.31 7.18 30.36
N ARG A 190 -28.21 6.19 30.44
CA ARG A 190 -28.82 5.54 29.26
C ARG A 190 -29.52 6.49 28.29
N LEU A 191 -30.26 7.48 28.79
CA LEU A 191 -30.98 8.42 27.90
C LEU A 191 -30.00 9.39 27.24
N LEU A 192 -29.02 9.88 28.01
CA LEU A 192 -28.00 10.79 27.52
C LEU A 192 -27.16 10.15 26.43
N VAL A 193 -26.70 8.91 26.61
CA VAL A 193 -25.91 8.22 25.58
C VAL A 193 -26.74 7.93 24.33
N LEU A 194 -28.03 7.60 24.45
CA LEU A 194 -28.90 7.41 23.30
C LEU A 194 -28.97 8.68 22.47
N LEU A 195 -29.24 9.83 23.10
CA LEU A 195 -29.31 11.12 22.42
C LEU A 195 -27.98 11.51 21.76
N LEU A 196 -26.85 11.37 22.49
CA LEU A 196 -25.53 11.72 21.96
C LEU A 196 -25.08 10.78 20.85
N SER A 197 -25.33 9.48 20.96
CA SER A 197 -25.00 8.51 19.91
C SER A 197 -25.86 8.70 18.67
N THR A 198 -27.15 9.02 18.81
CA THR A 198 -28.00 9.40 17.67
C THR A 198 -27.48 10.69 17.01
N GLY A 199 -27.11 11.70 17.80
CA GLY A 199 -26.51 12.93 17.28
C GLY A 199 -25.19 12.70 16.54
N ALA A 200 -24.30 11.88 17.12
CA ALA A 200 -23.03 11.49 16.49
C ALA A 200 -23.26 10.71 15.19
N PHE A 201 -24.25 9.80 15.15
CA PHE A 201 -24.61 9.06 13.95
C PHE A 201 -25.18 9.98 12.87
N ALA A 202 -26.02 10.96 13.23
CA ALA A 202 -26.53 11.96 12.29
C ALA A 202 -25.39 12.82 11.73
N ALA A 203 -24.45 13.27 12.57
CA ALA A 203 -23.27 14.02 12.15
C ALA A 203 -22.34 13.19 11.25
N PHE A 204 -22.15 11.91 11.56
CA PHE A 204 -21.42 10.94 10.74
C PHE A 204 -22.08 10.79 9.35
N MET A 205 -23.39 10.60 9.29
CA MET A 205 -24.14 10.49 8.04
C MET A 205 -24.07 11.78 7.21
N ALA A 206 -24.21 12.94 7.86
CA ALA A 206 -24.04 14.24 7.21
C ALA A 206 -22.63 14.40 6.63
N PHE A 207 -21.59 13.99 7.37
CA PHE A 207 -20.21 14.04 6.91
C PHE A 207 -19.95 13.10 5.72
N LEU A 208 -20.50 11.88 5.73
CA LEU A 208 -20.43 10.97 4.58
C LEU A 208 -21.12 11.60 3.35
N SER A 209 -22.31 12.18 3.54
CA SER A 209 -23.08 12.82 2.47
C SER A 209 -22.34 14.03 1.86
N LEU A 210 -21.76 14.90 2.70
CA LEU A 210 -20.93 16.04 2.25
C LEU A 210 -19.71 15.58 1.42
N ASN A 211 -19.22 14.37 1.66
CA ASN A 211 -18.13 13.75 0.92
C ASN A 211 -18.59 12.82 -0.21
N ARG A 212 -19.89 12.80 -0.52
CA ARG A 212 -20.50 11.97 -1.57
C ARG A 212 -20.25 10.46 -1.37
N LEU A 213 -20.21 10.02 -0.11
CA LEU A 213 -20.02 8.63 0.27
C LEU A 213 -21.34 7.96 0.64
N SER A 214 -21.51 6.70 0.24
CA SER A 214 -22.66 5.88 0.60
C SER A 214 -22.31 4.94 1.75
N LEU A 215 -23.07 5.03 2.85
CA LEU A 215 -22.93 4.11 3.99
C LEU A 215 -23.07 2.65 3.54
N LEU A 216 -24.04 2.34 2.69
CA LEU A 216 -24.30 0.98 2.22
C LEU A 216 -23.09 0.41 1.46
N ARG A 217 -22.51 1.18 0.53
CA ARG A 217 -21.33 0.75 -0.24
C ARG A 217 -20.10 0.59 0.64
N MET A 218 -19.92 1.46 1.63
CA MET A 218 -18.86 1.34 2.62
C MET A 218 -18.99 0.04 3.42
N LEU A 219 -20.18 -0.27 3.92
CA LEU A 219 -20.42 -1.52 4.66
C LEU A 219 -20.24 -2.76 3.78
N GLN A 220 -20.70 -2.73 2.53
CA GLN A 220 -20.48 -3.80 1.56
C GLN A 220 -18.98 -4.05 1.31
N ALA A 221 -18.19 -2.99 1.14
CA ALA A 221 -16.75 -3.10 0.95
C ALA A 221 -16.03 -3.67 2.18
N TYR A 222 -16.48 -3.37 3.40
CA TYR A 222 -15.93 -4.01 4.60
C TYR A 222 -16.33 -5.48 4.70
N LEU A 223 -17.60 -5.80 4.40
CA LEU A 223 -18.09 -7.18 4.44
C LEU A 223 -17.40 -8.06 3.40
N SER A 224 -17.03 -7.52 2.23
CA SER A 224 -16.34 -8.28 1.18
C SER A 224 -14.94 -8.77 1.58
N VAL A 225 -14.32 -8.16 2.61
CA VAL A 225 -13.02 -8.59 3.16
C VAL A 225 -13.12 -9.15 4.58
N ALA A 226 -14.31 -9.18 5.17
CA ALA A 226 -14.49 -9.63 6.55
C ALA A 226 -14.14 -11.12 6.75
N GLY A 227 -14.28 -11.96 5.72
CA GLY A 227 -13.91 -13.38 5.78
C GLY A 227 -12.41 -13.63 5.99
N HIS A 228 -11.56 -12.66 5.64
CA HIS A 228 -10.11 -12.74 5.89
C HIS A 228 -9.75 -12.67 7.38
N ALA A 229 -10.61 -12.03 8.19
CA ALA A 229 -10.45 -11.87 9.63
C ALA A 229 -10.70 -13.16 10.44
N THR A 230 -11.35 -14.17 9.83
CA THR A 230 -11.81 -15.39 10.53
C THR A 230 -10.89 -16.59 10.37
N GLU A 231 -9.84 -16.51 9.54
CA GLU A 231 -8.84 -17.57 9.46
C GLU A 231 -7.88 -17.52 10.67
N THR A 232 -8.26 -18.22 11.74
CA THR A 232 -7.43 -18.47 12.94
C THR A 232 -6.03 -19.03 12.64
N LYS A 233 -5.79 -19.54 11.43
CA LYS A 233 -4.47 -19.94 10.94
C LYS A 233 -3.49 -18.76 10.86
N ASN A 234 -3.95 -17.55 10.56
CA ASN A 234 -3.09 -16.37 10.46
C ASN A 234 -2.53 -15.98 11.83
N ALA A 235 -3.37 -15.97 12.89
CA ALA A 235 -2.94 -15.62 14.25
C ALA A 235 -1.84 -16.54 14.83
N MET A 236 -1.90 -17.85 14.53
CA MET A 236 -0.91 -18.82 15.02
C MET A 236 0.36 -18.89 14.15
N ALA A 237 0.25 -18.63 12.84
CA ALA A 237 1.41 -18.59 11.93
C ALA A 237 2.38 -17.43 12.25
N ILE A 238 1.90 -16.33 12.82
CA ILE A 238 2.75 -15.17 13.18
C ILE A 238 3.70 -15.49 14.32
N PHE A 239 3.23 -16.26 15.30
CA PHE A 239 4.08 -16.67 16.43
C PHE A 239 5.14 -17.69 16.00
N SER A 240 4.88 -18.47 14.94
CA SER A 240 5.86 -19.42 14.41
C SER A 240 6.94 -18.76 13.56
N ASP A 241 6.64 -17.64 12.89
CA ASP A 241 7.58 -16.96 11.99
C ASP A 241 8.35 -15.80 12.67
N MET A 242 7.92 -15.37 13.85
CA MET A 242 8.61 -14.32 14.61
C MET A 242 9.85 -14.83 15.33
N GLU A 243 10.92 -14.04 15.28
CA GLU A 243 12.11 -14.27 16.11
C GLU A 243 11.73 -14.25 17.60
N THR A 244 12.20 -15.25 18.35
CA THR A 244 11.85 -15.47 19.76
C THR A 244 12.10 -14.23 20.63
N ALA A 245 13.20 -13.52 20.40
CA ALA A 245 13.55 -12.30 21.15
C ALA A 245 12.50 -11.19 20.94
N THR A 246 12.08 -10.99 19.69
CA THR A 246 11.05 -10.02 19.33
C THR A 246 9.71 -10.38 19.95
N LEU A 247 9.34 -11.67 19.92
CA LEU A 247 8.13 -12.15 20.57
C LEU A 247 8.14 -11.89 22.09
N ILE A 248 9.23 -12.23 22.78
CA ILE A 248 9.40 -11.97 24.21
C ILE A 248 9.27 -10.48 24.51
N ALA A 249 9.90 -9.62 23.73
CA ALA A 249 9.81 -8.17 23.91
C ALA A 249 8.36 -7.67 23.80
N TYR A 250 7.60 -8.15 22.81
CA TYR A 250 6.18 -7.80 22.69
C TYR A 250 5.33 -8.28 23.87
N LEU A 251 5.54 -9.52 24.34
CA LEU A 251 4.83 -10.06 25.50
C LEU A 251 5.13 -9.25 26.76
N ILE A 252 6.37 -8.82 26.95
CA ILE A 252 6.77 -7.93 28.06
C ILE A 252 6.03 -6.60 27.98
N VAL A 253 5.96 -5.98 26.80
CA VAL A 253 5.25 -4.70 26.62
C VAL A 253 3.76 -4.85 26.89
N ILE A 254 3.12 -5.91 26.37
CA ILE A 254 1.70 -6.20 26.64
C ILE A 254 1.47 -6.37 28.14
N LEU A 255 2.27 -7.19 28.81
CA LEU A 255 2.16 -7.41 30.25
C LEU A 255 2.36 -6.10 31.03
N ALA A 256 3.35 -5.29 30.65
CA ALA A 256 3.62 -3.99 31.27
C ALA A 256 2.44 -3.03 31.11
N VAL A 257 1.79 -3.00 29.93
CA VAL A 257 0.59 -2.20 29.67
C VAL A 257 -0.61 -2.66 30.53
N LEU A 258 -0.76 -3.96 30.77
CA LEU A 258 -1.86 -4.52 31.57
C LEU A 258 -1.62 -4.48 33.07
N LEU A 259 -0.36 -4.45 33.51
CA LEU A 259 0.04 -4.55 34.91
C LEU A 259 -0.64 -3.50 35.83
N PRO A 260 -0.78 -2.21 35.46
CA PRO A 260 -1.50 -1.24 36.28
C PRO A 260 -2.96 -1.63 36.55
N ALA A 261 -3.64 -2.18 35.54
CA ALA A 261 -5.03 -2.61 35.66
C ALA A 261 -5.15 -3.84 36.56
N LEU A 262 -4.28 -4.83 36.35
CA LEU A 262 -4.24 -6.06 37.14
C LEU A 262 -3.94 -5.78 38.61
N ALA A 263 -2.90 -4.98 38.88
CA ALA A 263 -2.53 -4.58 40.24
C ALA A 263 -3.65 -3.79 40.94
N SER A 264 -4.32 -2.90 40.20
CA SER A 264 -5.46 -2.12 40.70
C SER A 264 -6.64 -3.02 41.10
N ILE A 265 -7.03 -3.98 40.25
CA ILE A 265 -8.14 -4.90 40.50
C ILE A 265 -7.81 -5.88 41.63
N ALA A 266 -6.57 -6.38 41.68
CA ALA A 266 -6.11 -7.26 42.74
C ALA A 266 -6.13 -6.59 44.13
N ALA A 267 -5.81 -5.29 44.18
CA ALA A 267 -5.80 -4.51 45.42
C ALA A 267 -7.22 -4.23 45.98
N ASP A 268 -8.22 -3.99 45.12
CA ASP A 268 -9.61 -3.80 45.56
C ASP A 268 -10.62 -4.25 44.49
N LYS A 269 -11.17 -5.45 44.67
CA LYS A 269 -12.19 -6.01 43.76
C LYS A 269 -13.46 -5.15 43.65
N ARG A 270 -13.76 -4.29 44.63
CA ARG A 270 -14.93 -3.39 44.58
C ARG A 270 -14.82 -2.36 43.47
N ARG A 271 -13.62 -2.13 42.92
CA ARG A 271 -13.40 -1.27 41.75
C ARG A 271 -14.20 -1.71 40.53
N LEU A 272 -14.47 -3.00 40.36
CA LEU A 272 -15.32 -3.54 39.29
C LEU A 272 -16.77 -3.03 39.33
N ARG A 273 -17.18 -2.36 40.41
CA ARG A 273 -18.51 -1.73 40.52
C ARG A 273 -18.53 -0.29 39.97
N LYS A 274 -17.38 0.28 39.58
CA LYS A 274 -17.28 1.66 39.10
C LYS A 274 -17.31 1.70 37.57
N GLY A 275 -18.10 2.62 37.00
CA GLY A 275 -18.25 2.74 35.55
C GLY A 275 -16.97 3.04 34.76
N PRO A 276 -16.07 3.94 35.20
CA PRO A 276 -14.81 4.18 34.50
C PRO A 276 -13.93 2.93 34.38
N THR A 277 -14.05 1.98 35.32
CA THR A 277 -13.37 0.69 35.24
C THR A 277 -13.86 -0.14 34.06
N TRP A 278 -15.18 -0.18 33.81
CA TRP A 278 -15.73 -0.88 32.64
C TRP A 278 -15.35 -0.21 31.32
N ILE A 279 -15.33 1.13 31.28
CA ILE A 279 -14.82 1.90 30.12
C ILE A 279 -13.36 1.52 29.86
N GLY A 280 -12.54 1.43 30.91
CA GLY A 280 -11.15 1.02 30.77
C GLY A 280 -10.96 -0.43 30.32
N LEU A 281 -11.77 -1.36 30.84
CA LEU A 281 -11.78 -2.76 30.40
C LEU A 281 -12.21 -2.90 28.93
N ALA A 282 -13.15 -2.07 28.45
CA ALA A 282 -13.51 -2.02 27.04
C ALA A 282 -12.32 -1.57 26.17
N GLY A 283 -11.54 -0.59 26.63
CA GLY A 283 -10.29 -0.17 25.99
C GLY A 283 -9.26 -1.29 25.87
N ILE A 284 -9.08 -2.06 26.94
CA ILE A 284 -8.20 -3.25 26.96
C ILE A 284 -8.70 -4.31 25.97
N GLY A 285 -10.00 -4.65 26.02
CA GLY A 285 -10.59 -5.64 25.11
C GLY A 285 -10.51 -5.25 23.64
N ALA A 286 -10.62 -3.96 23.33
CA ALA A 286 -10.52 -3.45 21.96
C ALA A 286 -9.12 -3.59 21.34
N ALA A 287 -8.06 -3.74 22.14
CA ALA A 287 -6.71 -4.01 21.63
C ALA A 287 -6.50 -5.49 21.26
N VAL A 288 -7.35 -6.40 21.76
CA VAL A 288 -7.22 -7.85 21.55
C VAL A 288 -7.76 -8.26 20.17
N HIS A 289 -8.90 -7.71 19.75
CA HIS A 289 -9.52 -8.05 18.48
C HIS A 289 -8.64 -7.77 17.23
N PRO A 290 -8.05 -6.56 17.05
CA PRO A 290 -7.19 -6.30 15.89
C PRO A 290 -5.93 -7.19 15.84
N PHE A 291 -5.44 -7.68 16.98
CA PHE A 291 -4.34 -8.65 17.03
C PHE A 291 -4.71 -9.96 16.30
N PHE A 292 -5.90 -10.50 16.56
CA PHE A 292 -6.38 -11.73 15.89
C PHE A 292 -6.74 -11.50 14.41
N VAL A 293 -7.24 -10.32 14.07
CA VAL A 293 -7.75 -10.01 12.72
C VAL A 293 -6.67 -9.59 11.74
N ASN A 294 -5.74 -8.71 12.15
CA ASN A 294 -4.72 -8.19 11.25
C ASN A 294 -3.54 -9.14 11.08
N GLY A 295 -3.37 -10.06 12.04
CA GLY A 295 -2.23 -10.95 12.06
C GLY A 295 -0.87 -10.24 12.20
N GLU A 296 -0.82 -9.11 12.91
CA GLU A 296 0.43 -8.39 13.15
C GLU A 296 0.39 -7.74 14.55
N LEU A 297 1.47 -7.88 15.32
CA LEU A 297 1.66 -7.17 16.59
C LEU A 297 2.17 -5.76 16.34
N LYS A 298 1.35 -4.75 16.60
CA LYS A 298 1.73 -3.35 16.41
C LYS A 298 1.65 -2.58 17.71
N LEU A 299 2.72 -1.85 18.03
CA LEU A 299 2.76 -0.99 19.20
C LEU A 299 1.61 0.03 19.23
N VAL A 300 1.20 0.54 18.05
CA VAL A 300 0.07 1.47 17.90
C VAL A 300 -1.27 0.87 18.32
N ASP A 301 -1.45 -0.45 18.21
CA ASP A 301 -2.71 -1.13 18.57
C ASP A 301 -2.84 -1.32 20.09
N LEU A 302 -1.77 -1.11 20.86
CA LEU A 302 -1.79 -1.18 22.34
C LEU A 302 -2.28 0.12 23.00
N LEU A 303 -2.40 1.22 22.25
CA LEU A 303 -2.78 2.51 22.83
C LEU A 303 -4.18 2.50 23.49
N PRO A 304 -5.24 1.89 22.92
CA PRO A 304 -6.51 1.71 23.61
C PRO A 304 -6.39 0.94 24.94
N ALA A 305 -5.53 -0.08 24.98
CA ALA A 305 -5.27 -0.83 26.20
C ALA A 305 -4.48 -0.01 27.22
N LEU A 306 -3.52 0.83 26.80
CA LEU A 306 -2.77 1.73 27.69
C LEU A 306 -3.69 2.74 28.36
N ILE A 307 -4.57 3.40 27.59
CA ILE A 307 -5.57 4.31 28.14
C ILE A 307 -6.58 3.55 29.00
N GLY A 308 -6.99 2.35 28.57
CA GLY A 308 -7.89 1.49 29.34
C GLY A 308 -7.31 1.12 30.70
N SER A 309 -6.05 0.69 30.73
CA SER A 309 -5.31 0.37 31.95
C SER A 309 -5.14 1.58 32.86
N LEU A 310 -4.88 2.77 32.30
CA LEU A 310 -4.84 4.01 33.07
C LEU A 310 -6.19 4.28 33.75
N LEU A 311 -7.31 4.14 33.03
CA LEU A 311 -8.65 4.36 33.57
C LEU A 311 -9.01 3.33 34.66
N VAL A 312 -8.62 2.06 34.50
CA VAL A 312 -8.82 1.01 35.52
C VAL A 312 -7.93 1.26 36.76
N ALA A 313 -6.70 1.74 36.56
CA ALA A 313 -5.77 2.03 37.65
C ALA A 313 -6.20 3.24 38.50
N SER A 314 -6.93 4.18 37.88
CA SER A 314 -7.30 5.44 38.51
C SER A 314 -8.59 5.35 39.32
N VAL A 315 -8.58 5.92 40.53
CA VAL A 315 -9.68 5.83 41.50
C VAL A 315 -10.55 7.10 41.45
N PRO A 316 -11.88 6.98 41.29
CA PRO A 316 -12.82 8.05 41.65
C PRO A 316 -12.94 8.11 43.20
N PRO A 317 -12.90 9.31 43.83
CA PRO A 317 -12.93 9.42 45.29
C PRO A 317 -14.19 8.80 45.90
N THR A 318 -14.05 8.38 47.17
CA THR A 318 -15.09 7.66 47.92
C THR A 318 -16.17 8.57 48.50
N ARG A 319 -16.00 9.91 48.46
CA ARG A 319 -16.99 10.89 48.94
C ARG A 319 -17.60 11.68 47.78
N PRO A 320 -18.93 11.85 47.71
CA PRO A 320 -19.59 12.59 46.65
C PRO A 320 -19.27 14.09 46.59
N ALA A 321 -18.82 14.67 47.72
CA ALA A 321 -18.65 16.13 47.87
C ALA A 321 -17.24 16.66 47.53
N GLU A 322 -16.23 15.79 47.37
CA GLU A 322 -14.84 16.20 47.12
C GLU A 322 -14.38 15.74 45.73
N CYS A 323 -14.22 16.71 44.82
CA CYS A 323 -13.57 16.65 43.49
C CYS A 323 -13.71 15.36 42.67
N GLN A 324 -14.54 15.39 41.63
CA GLN A 324 -14.73 14.34 40.59
C GLN A 324 -13.51 14.13 39.67
N SER A 325 -12.31 13.96 40.23
CA SER A 325 -11.06 13.67 39.52
C SER A 325 -10.60 12.25 39.77
N LEU A 326 -9.98 11.65 38.76
CA LEU A 326 -9.30 10.37 38.83
C LEU A 326 -7.95 10.54 39.52
N HIS A 327 -7.68 9.68 40.51
CA HIS A 327 -6.44 9.70 41.28
C HIS A 327 -5.65 8.40 41.14
N LEU A 328 -4.33 8.54 40.92
CA LEU A 328 -3.35 7.48 41.17
C LEU A 328 -2.56 7.82 42.43
N ALA A 329 -2.33 6.84 43.30
CA ALA A 329 -1.60 7.00 44.54
C ALA A 329 -0.54 5.91 44.72
N GLY A 330 0.47 6.21 45.56
CA GLY A 330 1.51 5.28 45.96
C GLY A 330 2.34 4.71 44.79
N THR A 331 2.81 3.47 44.97
CA THR A 331 3.67 2.74 44.02
C THR A 331 3.03 2.57 42.64
N LEU A 332 1.69 2.45 42.57
CA LEU A 332 0.98 2.32 41.30
C LEU A 332 1.12 3.56 40.42
N ARG A 333 1.15 4.76 41.02
CA ARG A 333 1.40 6.01 40.28
C ARG A 333 2.80 6.03 39.67
N GLN A 334 3.81 5.63 40.45
CA GLN A 334 5.20 5.58 39.98
C GLN A 334 5.34 4.59 38.82
N LEU A 335 4.74 3.41 38.94
CA LEU A 335 4.74 2.40 37.89
C LEU A 335 4.11 2.91 36.58
N VAL A 336 2.97 3.59 36.67
CA VAL A 336 2.30 4.18 35.50
C VAL A 336 3.13 5.29 34.88
N ILE A 337 3.74 6.18 35.68
CA ILE A 337 4.61 7.25 35.17
C ILE A 337 5.82 6.65 34.45
N CYS A 338 6.51 5.67 35.05
CA CYS A 338 7.66 5.00 34.44
C CYS A 338 7.28 4.32 33.12
N LEU A 339 6.14 3.62 33.08
CA LEU A 339 5.63 2.98 31.87
C LEU A 339 5.37 4.01 30.76
N PHE A 340 4.69 5.12 31.08
CA PHE A 340 4.36 6.16 30.10
C PHE A 340 5.61 6.87 29.56
N LEU A 341 6.61 7.11 30.42
CA LEU A 341 7.91 7.67 30.02
C LEU A 341 8.65 6.71 29.08
N LEU A 342 8.73 5.43 29.45
CA LEU A 342 9.36 4.40 28.63
C LEU A 342 8.71 4.34 27.24
N LEU A 343 7.38 4.24 27.19
CA LEU A 343 6.64 4.15 25.93
C LEU A 343 6.73 5.44 25.11
N ALA A 344 6.72 6.61 25.74
CA ALA A 344 6.93 7.89 25.07
C ALA A 344 8.32 7.96 24.40
N PHE A 345 9.36 7.55 25.13
CA PHE A 345 10.72 7.53 24.61
C PHE A 345 10.87 6.50 23.48
N SER A 346 10.39 5.27 23.68
CA SER A 346 10.44 4.22 22.66
C SER A 346 9.69 4.61 21.40
N GLY A 347 8.45 5.12 21.51
CA GLY A 347 7.67 5.55 20.34
C GLY A 347 8.35 6.69 19.58
N THR A 348 9.00 7.62 20.30
CA THR A 348 9.76 8.72 19.69
C THR A 348 11.03 8.20 19.01
N ALA A 349 11.77 7.29 19.63
CA ALA A 349 12.97 6.69 19.05
C ALA A 349 12.64 5.94 17.74
N LEU A 350 11.62 5.09 17.78
CA LEU A 350 11.14 4.36 16.59
C LEU A 350 10.70 5.30 15.46
N ALA A 351 10.10 6.44 15.80
CA ALA A 351 9.73 7.47 14.84
C ALA A 351 10.96 8.12 14.18
N ILE A 352 11.99 8.44 14.97
CA ILE A 352 13.25 9.06 14.49
C ILE A 352 14.03 8.09 13.59
N GLU A 353 14.09 6.82 13.98
CA GLU A 353 14.74 5.75 13.21
C GLU A 353 13.96 5.39 11.94
N ARG A 354 12.71 5.85 11.82
CA ARG A 354 11.78 5.53 10.73
C ARG A 354 11.58 4.02 10.62
N GLU A 355 11.44 3.34 11.76
CA GLU A 355 11.39 1.88 11.85
C GLU A 355 10.31 1.27 10.94
N ARG A 356 9.12 1.90 10.87
CA ARG A 356 8.05 1.44 9.97
C ARG A 356 8.48 1.39 8.51
N LEU A 357 9.29 2.36 8.05
CA LEU A 357 9.80 2.37 6.69
C LEU A 357 10.95 1.37 6.50
N ARG A 358 11.75 1.13 7.54
CA ARG A 358 12.80 0.10 7.52
C ARG A 358 12.22 -1.29 7.28
N MET A 359 11.08 -1.59 7.90
CA MET A 359 10.37 -2.87 7.73
C MET A 359 9.89 -3.11 6.28
N ASP A 360 9.70 -2.07 5.46
CA ASP A 360 9.30 -2.21 4.06
C ASP A 360 10.42 -2.78 3.17
N GLY A 361 11.68 -2.77 3.64
CA GLY A 361 12.85 -3.36 2.99
C GLY A 361 14.03 -2.40 2.80
N TYR A 362 15.21 -2.79 3.31
CA TYR A 362 16.47 -2.04 3.11
C TYR A 362 16.89 -2.03 1.63
N GLY A 363 17.36 -0.87 1.13
CA GLY A 363 17.85 -0.71 -0.24
C GLY A 363 16.75 -0.64 -1.32
N MET A 364 15.48 -0.84 -0.96
CA MET A 364 14.34 -0.59 -1.84
C MET A 364 13.95 0.90 -1.81
N PHE A 365 13.67 1.40 -0.61
CA PHE A 365 13.22 2.77 -0.40
C PHE A 365 13.78 3.40 0.89
N PHE A 366 14.44 2.58 1.72
CA PHE A 366 15.03 2.96 2.98
C PHE A 366 16.53 2.66 2.99
N GLU A 367 17.33 3.62 3.44
CA GLU A 367 18.75 3.47 3.71
C GLU A 367 19.17 4.26 4.95
N TYR A 368 20.09 3.76 5.77
CA TYR A 368 20.59 4.52 6.92
C TYR A 368 21.35 5.78 6.50
N GLU A 369 22.11 5.69 5.39
CA GLU A 369 22.87 6.81 4.86
C GLU A 369 21.99 7.70 3.96
N LEU A 370 21.64 8.87 4.49
CA LEU A 370 20.97 9.92 3.73
C LEU A 370 21.98 10.66 2.85
N ARG A 371 21.58 11.01 1.61
CA ARG A 371 22.39 11.93 0.80
C ARG A 371 22.34 13.35 1.41
N PRO A 372 23.44 14.12 1.33
CA PRO A 372 23.45 15.52 1.75
C PRO A 372 22.35 16.35 1.08
N GLY A 373 21.75 17.26 1.86
CA GLY A 373 20.65 18.13 1.43
C GLY A 373 19.33 17.39 1.19
N SER A 374 18.30 18.14 0.81
CA SER A 374 16.96 17.64 0.45
C SER A 374 16.71 17.73 -1.06
N ILE A 375 15.68 17.03 -1.55
CA ILE A 375 15.15 17.19 -2.91
C ILE A 375 14.70 18.64 -3.10
N LYS A 376 15.14 19.30 -4.17
CA LYS A 376 15.00 20.75 -4.35
C LYS A 376 13.68 21.20 -4.98
N GLN A 377 13.05 20.34 -5.76
CA GLN A 377 11.88 20.68 -6.57
C GLN A 377 10.93 19.50 -6.78
N GLY A 378 9.76 19.78 -7.35
CA GLY A 378 8.74 18.77 -7.63
C GLY A 378 7.96 18.33 -6.38
N PHE A 379 7.21 17.24 -6.53
CA PHE A 379 6.28 16.72 -5.52
C PHE A 379 6.94 16.40 -4.16
N PHE A 380 8.22 16.01 -4.18
CA PHE A 380 9.00 15.65 -2.98
C PHE A 380 9.95 16.76 -2.51
N LYS A 381 9.71 18.03 -2.89
CA LYS A 381 10.50 19.16 -2.41
C LYS A 381 10.64 19.13 -0.88
N GLY A 382 11.87 19.30 -0.39
CA GLY A 382 12.19 19.30 1.05
C GLY A 382 12.45 17.92 1.65
N LEU A 383 12.11 16.82 0.96
CA LEU A 383 12.30 15.46 1.46
C LEU A 383 13.80 15.08 1.51
N HIS A 384 14.23 14.50 2.63
CA HIS A 384 15.55 13.92 2.82
C HIS A 384 15.49 12.40 2.63
N THR A 385 16.17 11.87 1.61
CA THR A 385 16.24 10.42 1.34
C THR A 385 17.65 9.95 1.02
N GLY A 386 17.84 8.63 1.06
CA GLY A 386 19.02 7.94 0.53
C GLY A 386 19.11 7.99 -1.00
N SER A 387 20.09 7.27 -1.53
CA SER A 387 20.47 7.32 -2.94
C SER A 387 19.49 6.56 -3.85
N SER A 388 18.92 5.46 -3.36
CA SER A 388 18.03 4.56 -4.09
C SER A 388 16.77 5.28 -4.52
N PHE A 389 16.11 5.98 -3.58
CA PHE A 389 14.91 6.75 -3.91
C PHE A 389 15.21 7.88 -4.89
N ARG A 390 16.32 8.62 -4.71
CA ARG A 390 16.68 9.72 -5.63
C ARG A 390 17.00 9.20 -7.03
N GLN A 391 17.67 8.07 -7.14
CA GLN A 391 17.98 7.45 -8.42
C GLN A 391 16.70 6.95 -9.10
N LEU A 392 15.83 6.26 -8.37
CA LEU A 392 14.52 5.82 -8.84
C LEU A 392 13.68 7.01 -9.34
N PHE A 393 13.59 8.07 -8.55
CA PHE A 393 12.84 9.28 -8.89
C PHE A 393 13.41 9.98 -10.12
N GLY A 394 14.73 10.10 -10.23
CA GLY A 394 15.40 10.66 -11.42
C GLY A 394 15.19 9.83 -12.68
N GLN A 395 15.25 8.49 -12.58
CA GLN A 395 14.99 7.60 -13.72
C GLN A 395 13.53 7.66 -14.16
N LEU A 396 12.58 7.78 -13.23
CA LEU A 396 11.17 7.98 -13.55
C LEU A 396 10.96 9.31 -14.29
N ASP A 397 11.57 10.39 -13.81
CA ASP A 397 11.51 11.70 -14.47
C ASP A 397 12.06 11.64 -15.91
N GLU A 398 13.23 11.01 -16.10
CA GLU A 398 13.84 10.80 -17.42
C GLU A 398 12.91 10.03 -18.38
N VAL A 399 12.34 8.89 -17.93
CA VAL A 399 11.43 8.06 -18.73
C VAL A 399 10.18 8.85 -19.13
N LEU A 400 9.60 9.58 -18.20
CA LEU A 400 8.35 10.31 -18.43
C LEU A 400 8.55 11.57 -19.27
N GLN A 401 9.71 12.22 -19.20
CA GLN A 401 10.08 13.32 -20.11
C GLN A 401 10.25 12.85 -21.56
N ARG A 402 10.74 11.61 -21.78
CA ARG A 402 10.83 11.02 -23.14
C ARG A 402 9.47 10.65 -23.72
N ALA A 403 8.48 10.39 -22.87
CA ALA A 403 7.14 9.96 -23.27
C ALA A 403 6.03 10.72 -22.52
N PRO A 404 5.94 12.06 -22.66
CA PRO A 404 5.09 12.89 -21.81
C PRO A 404 3.60 12.58 -21.97
N ASN A 405 3.18 12.14 -23.17
CA ASN A 405 1.79 11.84 -23.49
C ASN A 405 1.43 10.34 -23.36
N ALA A 406 2.39 9.49 -22.98
CA ALA A 406 2.08 8.07 -22.81
C ALA A 406 1.11 7.86 -21.64
N SER A 407 0.14 6.97 -21.84
CA SER A 407 -0.60 6.36 -20.75
C SER A 407 0.33 5.40 -20.02
N VAL A 408 0.39 5.51 -18.70
CA VAL A 408 1.36 4.80 -17.87
C VAL A 408 0.63 4.01 -16.80
N PHE A 409 1.04 2.77 -16.63
CA PHE A 409 0.74 1.99 -15.44
C PHE A 409 1.98 1.92 -14.56
N PHE A 410 1.88 2.44 -13.34
CA PHE A 410 2.89 2.26 -12.31
C PHE A 410 2.58 1.01 -11.50
N GLY A 411 3.59 0.14 -11.39
CA GLY A 411 3.53 -1.11 -10.65
C GLY A 411 3.55 -0.97 -9.13
N PRO A 412 3.85 -2.07 -8.41
CA PRO A 412 3.86 -2.07 -6.95
C PRO A 412 4.81 -1.01 -6.40
N ARG A 413 4.38 -0.38 -5.30
CA ARG A 413 5.14 0.65 -4.58
C ARG A 413 5.50 1.92 -5.39
N LEU A 414 4.89 2.08 -6.57
CA LEU A 414 5.06 3.25 -7.45
C LEU A 414 3.78 4.05 -7.62
N GLY A 415 2.70 3.74 -6.88
CA GLY A 415 1.42 4.47 -6.96
C GLY A 415 1.54 5.97 -6.68
N TRP A 416 2.51 6.39 -5.87
CA TRP A 416 2.82 7.80 -5.64
C TRP A 416 3.22 8.56 -6.92
N ALA A 417 3.73 7.86 -7.93
CA ALA A 417 4.20 8.46 -9.18
C ALA A 417 3.05 9.05 -10.00
N TYR A 418 1.81 8.57 -9.83
CA TYR A 418 0.64 9.21 -10.45
C TYR A 418 0.52 10.67 -10.01
N ALA A 419 0.63 10.95 -8.71
CA ALA A 419 0.58 12.31 -8.19
C ALA A 419 1.86 13.08 -8.54
N ALA A 420 3.03 12.46 -8.35
CA ALA A 420 4.31 13.15 -8.49
C ALA A 420 4.59 13.65 -9.91
N PHE A 421 4.06 12.95 -10.92
CA PHE A 421 4.22 13.28 -12.34
C PHE A 421 2.91 13.67 -13.03
N ASN A 422 1.87 14.00 -12.25
CA ASN A 422 0.56 14.44 -12.75
C ASN A 422 -0.05 13.50 -13.81
N LYS A 423 -0.01 12.19 -13.55
CA LYS A 423 -0.62 11.15 -14.37
C LYS A 423 -1.97 10.71 -13.79
N PRO A 424 -2.94 10.31 -14.63
CA PRO A 424 -4.23 9.83 -14.15
C PRO A 424 -4.08 8.51 -13.38
N SER A 425 -4.62 8.43 -12.17
CA SER A 425 -4.71 7.15 -11.45
C SER A 425 -5.75 6.25 -12.11
N PRO A 426 -5.52 4.92 -12.15
CA PRO A 426 -6.33 4.03 -12.97
C PRO A 426 -7.71 3.77 -12.38
N LEU A 427 -8.77 3.94 -13.20
CA LEU A 427 -10.15 3.61 -12.80
C LEU A 427 -10.36 2.10 -12.65
N ASN A 428 -11.26 1.71 -11.75
CA ASN A 428 -11.63 0.33 -11.44
C ASN A 428 -10.41 -0.55 -11.14
N GLN A 429 -9.44 0.00 -10.41
CA GLN A 429 -8.25 -0.70 -9.95
C GLN A 429 -8.06 -0.47 -8.45
N PRO A 430 -7.62 -1.47 -7.69
CA PRO A 430 -7.37 -1.29 -6.27
C PRO A 430 -6.21 -0.31 -6.02
N ILE A 431 -6.27 0.37 -4.88
CA ILE A 431 -5.21 1.30 -4.43
C ILE A 431 -3.90 0.57 -4.10
N ALA A 432 -3.99 -0.71 -3.73
CA ALA A 432 -2.87 -1.61 -3.52
C ALA A 432 -3.30 -3.05 -3.86
N TRP A 433 -2.38 -3.83 -4.43
CA TRP A 433 -2.64 -5.21 -4.86
C TRP A 433 -2.43 -6.18 -3.71
N ASP A 434 -3.42 -6.27 -2.83
CA ASP A 434 -3.37 -7.14 -1.65
C ASP A 434 -4.73 -7.87 -1.50
N PRO A 435 -4.92 -9.00 -2.21
CA PRO A 435 -6.19 -9.73 -2.21
C PRO A 435 -6.56 -10.23 -0.81
N GLY A 436 -7.80 -9.99 -0.40
CA GLY A 436 -8.30 -10.31 0.94
C GLY A 436 -8.18 -9.16 1.94
N LEU A 437 -7.29 -8.19 1.70
CA LEU A 437 -7.12 -7.00 2.54
C LEU A 437 -7.64 -5.72 1.86
N MET A 438 -7.16 -5.43 0.66
CA MET A 438 -7.48 -4.19 -0.08
C MET A 438 -8.71 -4.34 -1.00
N PHE A 439 -9.08 -5.58 -1.31
CA PHE A 439 -10.28 -5.97 -2.07
C PHE A 439 -10.55 -7.48 -1.83
N SER A 440 -11.72 -7.99 -2.21
CA SER A 440 -12.03 -9.43 -2.09
C SER A 440 -11.08 -10.27 -2.95
N ALA A 441 -10.59 -11.40 -2.43
CA ALA A 441 -9.71 -12.29 -3.20
C ALA A 441 -10.36 -12.78 -4.51
N GLU A 442 -11.69 -12.95 -4.51
CA GLU A 442 -12.48 -13.38 -5.69
C GLU A 442 -12.47 -12.33 -6.81
N ASP A 443 -12.35 -11.04 -6.47
CA ASP A 443 -12.40 -9.94 -7.44
C ASP A 443 -11.06 -9.72 -8.17
N GLY A 444 -9.96 -10.35 -7.71
CA GLY A 444 -8.62 -10.12 -8.25
C GLY A 444 -8.52 -10.34 -9.77
N GLY A 445 -9.13 -11.42 -10.27
CA GLY A 445 -9.15 -11.72 -11.71
C GLY A 445 -9.92 -10.67 -12.53
N MET A 446 -10.97 -10.07 -11.97
CA MET A 446 -11.73 -8.99 -12.62
C MET A 446 -10.87 -7.73 -12.75
N PHE A 447 -10.16 -7.33 -11.68
CA PHE A 447 -9.30 -6.15 -11.73
C PHE A 447 -8.15 -6.33 -12.72
N LEU A 448 -7.54 -7.51 -12.80
CA LEU A 448 -6.50 -7.82 -13.80
C LEU A 448 -7.05 -7.68 -15.22
N LYS A 449 -8.22 -8.27 -15.50
CA LYS A 449 -8.86 -8.14 -16.82
C LYS A 449 -9.13 -6.68 -17.19
N SER A 450 -9.62 -5.88 -16.24
CA SER A 450 -9.83 -4.44 -16.43
C SER A 450 -8.51 -3.72 -16.72
N LEU A 451 -7.44 -4.04 -15.99
CA LEU A 451 -6.12 -3.44 -16.17
C LEU A 451 -5.57 -3.69 -17.58
N PHE A 452 -5.64 -4.93 -18.07
CA PHE A 452 -5.18 -5.27 -19.40
C PHE A 452 -6.00 -4.60 -20.50
N LYS A 453 -7.30 -4.41 -20.27
CA LYS A 453 -8.18 -3.69 -21.21
C LYS A 453 -7.80 -2.22 -21.35
N GLN A 454 -7.23 -1.60 -20.32
CA GLN A 454 -6.77 -0.20 -20.38
C GLN A 454 -5.59 0.02 -21.32
N ARG A 455 -4.85 -1.06 -21.66
CA ARG A 455 -3.97 -1.05 -22.82
C ARG A 455 -2.93 0.09 -22.74
N TYR A 456 -2.24 0.24 -21.60
CA TYR A 456 -1.26 1.31 -21.34
C TYR A 456 -0.12 1.34 -22.36
N GLY A 457 0.43 2.53 -22.64
CA GLY A 457 1.60 2.70 -23.49
C GLY A 457 2.90 2.31 -22.78
N LEU A 458 2.97 2.56 -21.48
CA LEU A 458 4.10 2.19 -20.61
C LEU A 458 3.60 1.41 -19.39
N VAL A 459 4.34 0.38 -19.03
CA VAL A 459 4.26 -0.30 -17.74
C VAL A 459 5.60 -0.04 -17.05
N ILE A 460 5.58 0.54 -15.85
CA ILE A 460 6.81 0.87 -15.12
C ILE A 460 6.77 0.14 -13.78
N LEU A 461 7.72 -0.77 -13.58
CA LEU A 461 7.86 -1.54 -12.34
C LEU A 461 9.20 -1.20 -11.65
N ASN A 462 9.27 -1.43 -10.34
CA ASN A 462 10.56 -1.48 -9.66
C ASN A 462 11.34 -2.71 -10.15
N LYS A 463 12.65 -2.52 -10.35
CA LYS A 463 13.53 -3.60 -10.82
C LYS A 463 13.57 -4.71 -9.78
N ASN A 464 13.34 -5.95 -10.23
CA ASN A 464 13.32 -7.16 -9.41
C ASN A 464 12.25 -7.19 -8.30
N ASP A 465 11.28 -6.26 -8.30
CA ASP A 465 10.17 -6.28 -7.34
C ASP A 465 9.00 -7.08 -7.89
N ARG A 466 8.94 -8.35 -7.49
CA ARG A 466 7.85 -9.27 -7.85
C ARG A 466 6.79 -9.38 -6.74
N ALA A 467 6.91 -8.59 -5.68
CA ALA A 467 6.02 -8.70 -4.54
C ALA A 467 4.61 -8.17 -4.86
N TYR A 468 3.60 -8.72 -4.18
CA TYR A 468 2.19 -8.28 -4.15
C TYR A 468 1.38 -8.41 -5.44
N TYR A 469 2.02 -8.48 -6.61
CA TYR A 469 1.28 -8.68 -7.85
C TYR A 469 1.12 -10.16 -8.20
N PRO A 470 -0.06 -10.55 -8.71
CA PRO A 470 -0.29 -11.91 -9.16
C PRO A 470 0.60 -12.24 -10.36
N LEU A 471 1.03 -13.50 -10.45
CA LEU A 471 1.87 -14.01 -11.54
C LEU A 471 1.27 -13.69 -12.92
N ASP A 472 -0.05 -13.78 -13.04
CA ASP A 472 -0.82 -13.42 -14.23
C ASP A 472 -0.54 -11.99 -14.76
N LEU A 473 -0.27 -11.03 -13.86
CA LEU A 473 0.14 -9.68 -14.30
C LEU A 473 1.50 -9.73 -14.99
N ILE A 474 2.46 -10.40 -14.35
CA ILE A 474 3.83 -10.50 -14.85
C ILE A 474 3.83 -11.22 -16.20
N GLU A 475 3.09 -12.33 -16.33
CA GLU A 475 2.95 -13.09 -17.57
C GLU A 475 2.33 -12.26 -18.69
N ALA A 476 1.27 -11.51 -18.40
CA ALA A 476 0.64 -10.66 -19.38
C ALA A 476 1.51 -9.46 -19.79
N CYS A 477 2.28 -8.89 -18.85
CA CYS A 477 3.28 -7.87 -19.16
C CYS A 477 4.35 -8.42 -20.11
N ALA A 478 4.89 -9.61 -19.83
CA ALA A 478 5.85 -10.28 -20.70
C ALA A 478 5.27 -10.60 -22.09
N ARG A 479 3.98 -10.95 -22.16
CA ARG A 479 3.27 -11.19 -23.42
C ARG A 479 3.04 -9.92 -24.24
N ASP A 480 2.65 -8.81 -23.60
CA ASP A 480 2.10 -7.64 -24.30
C ASP A 480 3.07 -6.44 -24.40
N TYR A 481 4.21 -6.48 -23.71
CA TYR A 481 5.19 -5.37 -23.64
C TYR A 481 6.60 -5.85 -24.02
N ILE A 482 7.42 -4.93 -24.56
CA ILE A 482 8.86 -5.08 -24.79
C ILE A 482 9.57 -4.47 -23.59
N CYS A 483 10.45 -5.23 -22.94
CA CYS A 483 11.07 -4.79 -21.72
C CYS A 483 12.43 -4.11 -21.93
N ASP A 484 12.61 -2.99 -21.26
CA ASP A 484 13.87 -2.28 -21.11
C ASP A 484 14.33 -2.35 -19.65
N GLN A 485 15.46 -3.04 -19.45
CA GLN A 485 16.14 -3.21 -18.15
C GLN A 485 17.41 -2.36 -18.01
N SER A 486 17.64 -1.41 -18.93
CA SER A 486 18.83 -0.53 -18.90
C SER A 486 18.87 0.33 -17.64
N TYR A 487 17.71 0.64 -17.04
CA TYR A 487 17.63 1.36 -15.79
C TYR A 487 18.08 0.49 -14.60
N SER A 488 18.81 1.10 -13.68
CA SER A 488 19.32 0.40 -12.48
C SER A 488 18.23 0.10 -11.45
N ARG A 489 17.15 0.90 -11.40
CA ARG A 489 16.07 0.77 -10.40
C ARG A 489 14.71 0.45 -11.01
N LEU A 490 14.56 0.57 -12.32
CA LEU A 490 13.28 0.38 -13.02
C LEU A 490 13.34 -0.75 -14.03
N THR A 491 12.17 -1.33 -14.28
CA THR A 491 11.86 -2.20 -15.42
C THR A 491 10.78 -1.48 -16.22
N ILE A 492 11.06 -1.13 -17.46
CA ILE A 492 10.12 -0.39 -18.33
C ILE A 492 9.58 -1.33 -19.42
N GLY A 493 8.30 -1.64 -19.35
CA GLY A 493 7.55 -2.26 -20.43
C GLY A 493 7.04 -1.21 -21.40
N TYR A 494 7.57 -1.20 -22.61
CA TYR A 494 6.97 -0.46 -23.73
C TYR A 494 5.92 -1.32 -24.38
N ARG A 495 4.70 -0.80 -24.46
CA ARG A 495 3.62 -1.54 -25.08
C ARG A 495 4.00 -1.90 -26.50
N LYS A 496 3.74 -3.15 -26.89
CA LYS A 496 3.69 -3.54 -28.29
C LYS A 496 2.54 -2.75 -28.93
N SER A 497 2.83 -1.55 -29.44
CA SER A 497 1.98 -0.93 -30.45
C SER A 497 2.04 -1.83 -31.71
N ARG A 498 1.19 -1.61 -32.71
CA ARG A 498 1.50 -2.12 -34.05
C ARG A 498 2.88 -1.60 -34.43
N LEU A 499 3.90 -2.41 -34.19
CA LEU A 499 5.19 -2.39 -34.81
C LEU A 499 5.25 -3.67 -35.64
N PRO A 500 5.99 -3.66 -36.76
CA PRO A 500 6.24 -4.86 -37.54
C PRO A 500 6.53 -5.98 -36.55
N VAL A 501 5.71 -7.02 -36.61
CA VAL A 501 5.96 -8.23 -35.87
C VAL A 501 7.35 -8.69 -36.28
N GLU A 502 8.35 -8.59 -35.44
CA GLU A 502 9.27 -9.72 -35.39
C GLU A 502 8.72 -10.60 -34.28
N PRO A 503 7.85 -11.58 -34.62
CA PRO A 503 7.37 -12.53 -33.64
C PRO A 503 8.40 -13.65 -33.51
N TYR A 504 8.28 -14.33 -32.37
CA TYR A 504 8.88 -15.60 -32.01
C TYR A 504 10.25 -15.48 -31.35
N LEU A 505 10.22 -15.30 -30.03
CA LEU A 505 11.25 -15.83 -29.12
C LEU A 505 12.69 -15.58 -29.60
N VAL A 506 13.01 -14.39 -30.12
CA VAL A 506 14.34 -14.20 -30.70
C VAL A 506 15.32 -13.87 -29.57
N THR A 507 15.91 -14.91 -29.00
CA THR A 507 17.32 -14.81 -28.66
C THR A 507 18.07 -14.81 -29.99
N ASN A 508 19.01 -13.90 -30.20
CA ASN A 508 19.97 -13.98 -31.33
C ASN A 508 21.00 -15.11 -31.13
N ASP A 509 20.63 -16.13 -30.36
CA ASP A 509 21.51 -17.13 -29.80
C ASP A 509 20.96 -18.50 -30.17
N ALA A 510 21.64 -19.15 -31.11
CA ALA A 510 21.29 -20.47 -31.61
C ALA A 510 21.41 -21.53 -30.49
N GLU A 511 22.30 -21.33 -29.52
CA GLU A 511 22.61 -22.31 -28.47
C GLU A 511 21.38 -22.60 -27.57
N ASN A 512 20.52 -21.61 -27.35
CA ASN A 512 19.29 -21.81 -26.56
C ASN A 512 18.28 -22.71 -27.28
N TYR A 513 18.16 -22.56 -28.61
CA TYR A 513 17.26 -23.40 -29.40
C TYR A 513 17.81 -24.81 -29.59
N GLU A 514 19.13 -24.95 -29.72
CA GLU A 514 19.81 -26.25 -29.77
C GLU A 514 19.60 -27.00 -28.46
N LYS A 515 19.86 -26.37 -27.31
CA LYS A 515 19.56 -26.94 -25.99
C LYS A 515 18.10 -27.33 -25.83
N TRP A 516 17.18 -26.54 -26.37
CA TRP A 516 15.75 -26.82 -26.29
C TRP A 516 15.37 -28.06 -27.11
N LEU A 517 15.95 -28.22 -28.30
CA LEU A 517 15.76 -29.41 -29.13
C LEU A 517 16.39 -30.66 -28.52
N ASP A 518 17.49 -30.52 -27.78
CA ASP A 518 18.20 -31.61 -27.11
C ASP A 518 17.55 -32.05 -25.78
N SER A 519 16.77 -31.18 -25.12
CA SER A 519 16.21 -31.42 -23.78
C SER A 519 14.90 -32.24 -23.78
N ALA A 520 14.80 -33.29 -24.60
CA ALA A 520 13.58 -34.08 -24.77
C ALA A 520 13.01 -34.63 -23.44
N PRO A 521 11.66 -34.77 -23.30
CA PRO A 521 10.65 -34.64 -24.36
C PRO A 521 9.97 -33.27 -24.45
N LEU A 522 9.81 -32.77 -25.69
CA LEU A 522 8.99 -31.60 -26.01
C LEU A 522 7.62 -32.01 -26.56
N SER A 523 6.58 -31.24 -26.22
CA SER A 523 5.30 -31.36 -26.91
C SER A 523 5.46 -31.05 -28.42
N PRO A 524 4.65 -31.65 -29.32
CA PRO A 524 4.74 -31.42 -30.76
C PRO A 524 4.73 -29.94 -31.19
N GLN A 525 4.00 -29.09 -30.47
CA GLN A 525 3.93 -27.66 -30.76
C GLN A 525 5.23 -26.92 -30.39
N HIS A 526 5.83 -27.23 -29.24
CA HIS A 526 7.10 -26.65 -28.82
C HIS A 526 8.26 -27.09 -29.71
N PHE A 527 8.28 -28.36 -30.15
CA PHE A 527 9.26 -28.85 -31.11
C PHE A 527 9.23 -28.07 -32.44
N LEU A 528 8.03 -27.81 -32.97
CA LEU A 528 7.85 -27.01 -34.18
C LEU A 528 8.31 -25.56 -34.04
N ILE A 529 8.07 -24.96 -32.87
CA ILE A 529 8.51 -23.59 -32.56
C ILE A 529 10.03 -23.52 -32.45
N ALA A 530 10.66 -24.51 -31.80
CA ALA A 530 12.11 -24.58 -31.63
C ALA A 530 12.83 -24.75 -32.98
N LEU A 531 12.33 -25.63 -33.86
CA LEU A 531 12.85 -25.80 -35.22
C LEU A 531 12.78 -24.51 -36.04
N ASN A 532 11.63 -23.82 -36.01
CA ASN A 532 11.45 -22.57 -36.75
C ASN A 532 12.31 -21.43 -36.18
N GLY A 533 12.41 -21.33 -34.86
CA GLY A 533 13.21 -20.31 -34.18
C GLY A 533 14.70 -20.46 -34.47
N LEU A 534 15.23 -21.68 -34.39
CA LEU A 534 16.62 -21.95 -34.77
C LEU A 534 16.88 -21.63 -36.25
N ALA A 535 15.97 -22.04 -37.14
CA ALA A 535 16.09 -21.74 -38.57
C ALA A 535 16.13 -20.23 -38.86
N TRP A 536 15.29 -19.46 -38.17
CA TRP A 536 15.24 -18.00 -38.30
C TRP A 536 16.55 -17.34 -37.84
N VAL A 537 17.10 -17.76 -36.69
CA VAL A 537 18.38 -17.25 -36.17
C VAL A 537 19.51 -17.59 -37.14
N ARG A 538 19.60 -18.84 -37.60
CA ARG A 538 20.64 -19.28 -38.55
C ARG A 538 20.55 -18.56 -39.91
N ALA A 539 19.37 -18.09 -40.31
CA ALA A 539 19.19 -17.33 -41.56
C ALA A 539 19.45 -15.82 -41.41
N THR A 540 19.01 -15.20 -40.31
CA THR A 540 18.82 -13.75 -40.25
C THR A 540 19.67 -13.03 -39.20
N CYS A 541 20.38 -13.75 -38.31
CA CYS A 541 21.08 -13.16 -37.18
C CYS A 541 22.11 -12.09 -37.63
N PRO A 542 22.18 -10.93 -36.95
CA PRO A 542 23.15 -9.89 -37.29
C PRO A 542 24.60 -10.34 -37.07
N LYS A 543 24.85 -11.32 -36.18
CA LYS A 543 26.18 -11.87 -35.95
C LYS A 543 26.48 -13.00 -36.94
N ALA A 544 27.62 -12.93 -37.61
CA ALA A 544 27.98 -13.87 -38.67
C ALA A 544 28.27 -15.29 -38.16
N ASP A 545 28.84 -15.42 -36.95
CA ASP A 545 29.14 -16.68 -36.26
C ASP A 545 27.90 -17.50 -35.91
N GLN A 546 26.74 -16.84 -35.81
CA GLN A 546 25.46 -17.48 -35.55
C GLN A 546 24.73 -17.87 -36.83
N ARG A 547 25.15 -17.41 -38.01
CA ARG A 547 24.48 -17.72 -39.28
C ARG A 547 25.02 -19.01 -39.91
N ASP A 548 24.10 -19.84 -40.40
CA ASP A 548 24.39 -21.05 -41.16
C ASP A 548 23.24 -21.29 -42.15
N SER A 549 23.48 -20.96 -43.42
CA SER A 549 22.48 -21.08 -44.48
C SER A 549 22.02 -22.53 -44.70
N THR A 550 22.92 -23.50 -44.54
CA THR A 550 22.63 -24.92 -44.76
C THR A 550 21.72 -25.45 -43.66
N GLN A 551 22.08 -25.14 -42.40
CA GLN A 551 21.29 -25.54 -41.24
C GLN A 551 19.93 -24.83 -41.23
N ALA A 552 19.89 -23.54 -41.59
CA ALA A 552 18.65 -22.77 -41.68
C ALA A 552 17.65 -23.40 -42.65
N VAL A 553 18.09 -23.77 -43.86
CA VAL A 553 17.23 -24.40 -44.87
C VAL A 553 16.72 -25.75 -44.39
N LEU A 554 17.59 -26.61 -43.84
CA LEU A 554 17.21 -27.93 -43.35
C LEU A 554 16.10 -27.85 -42.27
N LEU A 555 16.27 -26.96 -41.30
CA LEU A 555 15.35 -26.79 -40.18
C LEU A 555 14.02 -26.15 -40.63
N ALA A 556 14.07 -25.13 -41.49
CA ALA A 556 12.89 -24.46 -42.01
C ALA A 556 12.04 -25.39 -42.90
N GLU A 557 12.67 -26.20 -43.76
CA GLU A 557 11.96 -27.18 -44.57
C GLU A 557 11.30 -28.24 -43.70
N ARG A 558 11.97 -28.71 -42.65
CA ARG A 558 11.40 -29.67 -41.70
C ARG A 558 10.18 -29.09 -40.99
N ALA A 559 10.27 -27.87 -40.48
CA ALA A 559 9.14 -27.19 -39.83
C ALA A 559 7.96 -26.96 -40.80
N CYS A 560 8.24 -26.58 -42.05
CA CYS A 560 7.21 -26.41 -43.07
C CYS A 560 6.55 -27.73 -43.48
N LYS A 561 7.32 -28.82 -43.66
CA LYS A 561 6.78 -30.16 -43.97
C LYS A 561 5.85 -30.65 -42.87
N LEU A 562 6.25 -30.52 -41.60
CA LEU A 562 5.43 -30.95 -40.45
C LEU A 562 4.15 -30.12 -40.28
N THR A 563 4.15 -28.87 -40.75
CA THR A 563 2.95 -28.00 -40.75
C THR A 563 2.20 -28.00 -42.09
N GLN A 564 2.60 -28.86 -43.02
CA GLN A 564 2.07 -28.94 -44.39
C GLN A 564 2.07 -27.59 -45.12
N TYR A 565 3.04 -26.73 -44.84
CA TYR A 565 3.15 -25.37 -45.38
C TYR A 565 1.91 -24.48 -45.15
N LYS A 566 1.14 -24.75 -44.08
CA LYS A 566 -0.09 -24.00 -43.74
C LYS A 566 0.15 -22.84 -42.78
N ARG A 567 1.33 -22.73 -42.17
CA ARG A 567 1.68 -21.65 -41.24
C ARG A 567 2.50 -20.57 -41.94
N SER A 568 1.88 -19.41 -42.19
CA SER A 568 2.50 -18.26 -42.86
C SER A 568 3.91 -17.93 -42.32
N ALA A 569 4.05 -17.81 -40.98
CA ALA A 569 5.33 -17.49 -40.35
C ALA A 569 6.45 -18.50 -40.66
N PHE A 570 6.13 -19.79 -40.78
CA PHE A 570 7.14 -20.82 -41.02
C PHE A 570 7.59 -20.81 -42.48
N VAL A 571 6.65 -20.53 -43.37
CA VAL A 571 6.91 -20.36 -44.80
C VAL A 571 7.74 -19.08 -45.04
N ALA A 572 7.53 -18.01 -44.27
CA ALA A 572 8.38 -16.82 -44.31
C ALA A 572 9.82 -17.11 -43.82
N THR A 573 9.98 -17.88 -42.75
CA THR A 573 11.32 -18.34 -42.30
C THR A 573 12.04 -19.14 -43.38
N LEU A 574 11.33 -19.99 -44.12
CA LEU A 574 11.89 -20.74 -45.25
C LEU A 574 12.32 -19.80 -46.39
N GLY A 575 11.54 -18.75 -46.66
CA GLY A 575 11.92 -17.68 -47.60
C GLY A 575 13.23 -16.99 -47.19
N ALA A 576 13.35 -16.60 -45.92
CA ALA A 576 14.56 -16.00 -45.39
C ALA A 576 15.78 -16.96 -45.43
N ALA A 577 15.58 -18.26 -45.15
CA ALA A 577 16.64 -19.27 -45.22
C ALA A 577 17.12 -19.49 -46.66
N TYR A 578 16.21 -19.55 -47.65
CA TYR A 578 16.58 -19.63 -49.05
C TYR A 578 17.32 -18.37 -49.53
N ALA A 579 16.89 -17.18 -49.09
CA ALA A 579 17.60 -15.94 -49.40
C ALA A 579 19.03 -15.94 -48.83
N GLU A 580 19.23 -16.44 -47.60
CA GLU A 580 20.56 -16.56 -47.00
C GLU A 580 21.46 -17.57 -47.73
N ALA A 581 20.87 -18.63 -48.30
CA ALA A 581 21.57 -19.61 -49.13
C ALA A 581 21.79 -19.13 -50.59
N GLY A 582 21.41 -17.90 -50.95
CA GLY A 582 21.51 -17.36 -52.31
C GLY A 582 20.45 -17.88 -53.30
N ARG A 583 19.47 -18.65 -52.82
CA ARG A 583 18.35 -19.20 -53.62
C ARG A 583 17.20 -18.20 -53.69
N PHE A 584 17.44 -17.04 -54.30
CA PHE A 584 16.48 -15.92 -54.28
C PHE A 584 15.16 -16.20 -55.02
N GLU A 585 15.17 -17.00 -56.08
CA GLU A 585 13.93 -17.40 -56.78
C GLU A 585 13.00 -18.22 -55.89
N ASP A 586 13.56 -19.17 -55.14
CA ASP A 586 12.83 -19.96 -54.16
C ASP A 586 12.37 -19.08 -52.98
N ALA A 587 13.21 -18.14 -52.54
CA ALA A 587 12.88 -17.19 -51.49
C ALA A 587 11.67 -16.32 -51.86
N VAL A 588 11.64 -15.77 -53.08
CA VAL A 588 10.51 -14.98 -53.59
C VAL A 588 9.24 -15.82 -53.65
N THR A 589 9.34 -17.07 -54.09
CA THR A 589 8.20 -17.99 -54.18
C THR A 589 7.61 -18.32 -52.81
N MET A 590 8.47 -18.62 -51.83
CA MET A 590 8.02 -18.91 -50.46
C MET A 590 7.47 -17.66 -49.77
N GLU A 591 8.11 -16.51 -49.93
CA GLU A 591 7.66 -15.26 -49.30
C GLU A 591 6.31 -14.78 -49.88
N ALA A 592 6.08 -14.98 -51.19
CA ALA A 592 4.77 -14.73 -51.80
C ALA A 592 3.68 -15.64 -51.21
N LYS A 593 3.98 -16.92 -51.03
CA LYS A 593 3.06 -17.88 -50.39
C LYS A 593 2.79 -17.52 -48.92
N ALA A 594 3.81 -17.09 -48.18
CA ALA A 594 3.67 -16.64 -46.80
C ALA A 594 2.74 -15.43 -46.69
N ARG A 595 2.88 -14.46 -47.60
CA ARG A 595 1.99 -13.30 -47.71
C ARG A 595 0.54 -13.70 -47.95
N ASP A 596 0.30 -14.60 -48.91
CA ASP A 596 -1.05 -15.00 -49.30
C ASP A 596 -1.75 -15.78 -48.17
N LEU A 597 -1.00 -16.62 -47.45
CA LEU A 597 -1.47 -17.28 -46.22
C LEU A 597 -1.80 -16.26 -45.11
N ALA A 598 -1.00 -15.22 -44.94
CA ALA A 598 -1.26 -14.16 -43.97
C ALA A 598 -2.53 -13.37 -44.32
N LEU A 599 -2.73 -13.04 -45.59
CA LEU A 599 -3.94 -12.36 -46.08
C LEU A 599 -5.20 -13.21 -45.86
N ALA A 600 -5.14 -14.51 -46.19
CA ALA A 600 -6.25 -15.44 -45.98
C ALA A 600 -6.62 -15.59 -44.50
N ALA A 601 -5.64 -15.45 -43.58
CA ALA A 601 -5.86 -15.47 -42.13
C ALA A 601 -6.30 -14.10 -41.55
N GLY A 602 -6.46 -13.07 -42.38
CA GLY A 602 -6.79 -11.70 -41.93
C GLY A 602 -5.62 -10.94 -41.28
N ASP A 603 -4.41 -11.50 -41.32
CA ASP A 603 -3.20 -10.89 -40.75
C ASP A 603 -2.54 -9.92 -41.74
N LYS A 604 -3.13 -8.72 -41.82
CA LYS A 604 -2.65 -7.63 -42.67
C LYS A 604 -1.23 -7.15 -42.31
N THR A 605 -0.75 -7.42 -41.09
CA THR A 605 0.57 -6.98 -40.64
C THR A 605 1.64 -7.91 -41.21
N SER A 606 1.50 -9.22 -41.01
CA SER A 606 2.43 -10.20 -41.58
C SER A 606 2.44 -10.14 -43.11
N ALA A 607 1.28 -9.89 -43.75
CA ALA A 607 1.22 -9.69 -45.19
C ALA A 607 2.01 -8.46 -45.67
N ALA A 608 2.02 -7.36 -44.91
CA ALA A 608 2.81 -6.17 -45.24
C ALA A 608 4.31 -6.44 -45.09
N GLN A 609 4.72 -7.22 -44.09
CA GLN A 609 6.12 -7.59 -43.86
C GLN A 609 6.64 -8.55 -44.92
N CYS A 610 5.85 -9.55 -45.29
CA CYS A 610 6.21 -10.41 -46.41
C CYS A 610 6.36 -9.62 -47.70
N LYS A 611 5.61 -8.51 -47.88
CA LYS A 611 5.78 -7.61 -49.01
C LYS A 611 7.13 -6.87 -48.98
N GLU A 612 7.60 -6.44 -47.81
CA GLU A 612 8.92 -5.82 -47.64
C GLU A 612 10.07 -6.82 -47.87
N LEU A 613 9.97 -8.02 -47.29
CA LEU A 613 10.93 -9.10 -47.52
C LEU A 613 10.99 -9.54 -48.98
N LEU A 614 9.82 -9.63 -49.65
CA LEU A 614 9.73 -9.93 -51.06
C LEU A 614 10.43 -8.86 -51.93
N GLN A 615 10.39 -7.59 -51.54
CA GLN A 615 11.14 -6.53 -52.24
C GLN A 615 12.66 -6.71 -52.06
N LEU A 616 13.12 -7.09 -50.87
CA LEU A 616 14.54 -7.38 -50.62
C LEU A 616 15.01 -8.60 -51.41
N PHE A 617 14.24 -9.69 -51.40
CA PHE A 617 14.60 -10.93 -52.09
C PHE A 617 14.59 -10.77 -53.62
N LYS A 618 13.65 -9.99 -54.16
CA LYS A 618 13.66 -9.60 -55.59
C LYS A 618 14.87 -8.75 -55.98
N ALA A 619 15.46 -8.04 -55.04
CA ALA A 619 16.70 -7.29 -55.22
C ALA A 619 17.96 -8.13 -54.89
N ASN A 620 17.83 -9.45 -54.75
CA ASN A 620 18.91 -10.37 -54.36
C ASN A 620 19.61 -9.98 -53.04
N LYS A 621 18.86 -9.44 -52.08
CA LYS A 621 19.37 -9.06 -50.76
C LYS A 621 18.77 -9.95 -49.67
N PRO A 622 19.60 -10.68 -48.89
CA PRO A 622 19.09 -11.46 -47.78
C PRO A 622 18.66 -10.54 -46.62
N TYR A 623 17.75 -11.04 -45.78
CA TYR A 623 17.27 -10.28 -44.64
C TYR A 623 18.22 -10.40 -43.45
N ARG A 624 18.41 -9.29 -42.73
CA ARG A 624 19.16 -9.25 -41.47
C ARG A 624 18.28 -8.66 -40.39
N GLN A 625 18.06 -9.44 -39.34
CA GLN A 625 17.32 -9.03 -38.18
C GLN A 625 18.10 -7.96 -37.41
N LYS A 626 17.39 -6.95 -36.91
CA LYS A 626 17.99 -5.96 -36.00
C LYS A 626 18.22 -6.62 -34.63
N PRO A 627 19.27 -6.24 -33.88
CA PRO A 627 19.55 -6.85 -32.58
C PRO A 627 18.33 -6.84 -31.66
N VAL A 628 17.86 -8.02 -31.22
CA VAL A 628 16.71 -8.14 -30.33
C VAL A 628 17.18 -8.08 -28.87
N PRO A 629 16.63 -7.19 -28.04
CA PRO A 629 16.88 -7.19 -26.60
C PRO A 629 16.31 -8.47 -25.95
N ASN A 630 17.12 -9.14 -25.12
CA ASN A 630 16.89 -10.49 -24.57
C ASN A 630 15.58 -10.62 -23.72
N LEU A 631 14.91 -11.78 -23.75
CA LEU A 631 13.59 -12.03 -23.14
C LEU A 631 13.60 -12.54 -21.68
N LYS A 632 14.76 -12.70 -21.03
CA LYS A 632 14.87 -13.00 -19.57
C LYS A 632 14.52 -11.79 -18.66
N ASN A 633 13.90 -10.76 -19.23
CA ASN A 633 14.04 -9.39 -18.77
C ASN A 633 12.77 -8.78 -18.14
N PHE A 634 11.78 -9.55 -17.65
CA PHE A 634 10.68 -9.00 -16.82
C PHE A 634 10.73 -9.48 -15.36
#